data_AF-R7T8P8-F1
#
_entry.id   AF-R7T8P8-F1
#
_cell.length_a   1.000
_cell.length_b   1.000
_cell.length_c   1.000
_cell.angle_alpha   90.00
_cell.angle_beta   90.00
_cell.angle_gamma   90.00
#
_symmetry.space_group_name_H-M   'P 1'
#
loop_
_entity.id
_entity.type
_entity.pdbx_description
1 polymer ?
#
loop_
_entity_poly.entity_id
_entity_poly.type
_entity_poly.pdbx_seq_one_letter_code
_entity_poly.pdbx_strand_id
1 'polypeptide(L)'
;VGNPINAFHLIKRFSTLWRDIWQVASNFRHYEDLRKAAESIAAYIPQDEDYKGALASVIRLQNIYLLQTKDLTRGLVKTGLALHAPSAPLSQRSCFDLAQAAVQVGESNIAKEWYEAARNNSIEPSVAPAWILYGLAQLEASVSMNYN
;
A
#
# COMPACT_ATOMS: atom_id res chain seq x y z
N VAL A 1 11.36 4.21 13.56
CA VAL A 1 10.07 4.27 12.82
C VAL A 1 9.10 3.33 13.53
N GLY A 2 8.09 3.85 14.23
CA GLY A 2 7.18 3.03 15.07
C GLY A 2 5.84 2.69 14.42
N ASN A 3 5.43 3.42 13.37
CA ASN A 3 4.15 3.20 12.69
C ASN A 3 4.39 2.53 11.30
N PRO A 4 3.89 1.30 11.09
CA PRO A 4 4.00 0.58 9.80
C PRO A 4 3.38 1.31 8.61
N ILE A 5 2.33 2.11 8.81
CA ILE A 5 1.72 2.92 7.75
C ILE A 5 2.66 4.02 7.29
N ASN A 6 3.41 4.61 8.22
CA ASN A 6 4.41 5.62 7.88
C ASN A 6 5.57 4.99 7.08
N ALA A 7 6.02 3.79 7.49
CA ALA A 7 7.01 3.03 6.74
C ALA A 7 6.52 2.70 5.32
N PHE A 8 5.27 2.25 5.19
CA PHE A 8 4.62 1.97 3.91
C PHE A 8 4.56 3.20 2.99
N HIS A 9 4.14 4.37 3.51
CA HIS A 9 4.10 5.60 2.71
C HIS A 9 5.47 6.00 2.19
N LEU A 10 6.51 5.87 3.02
CA LEU A 10 7.87 6.16 2.61
C LEU A 10 8.31 5.25 1.45
N ILE A 11 8.11 3.93 1.60
CA ILE A 11 8.47 2.95 0.56
C ILE A 11 7.74 3.26 -0.75
N LYS A 12 6.41 3.45 -0.70
CA LYS A 12 5.59 3.77 -1.87
C LYS A 12 6.04 5.06 -2.54
N ARG A 13 6.27 6.12 -1.76
CA ARG A 13 6.66 7.43 -2.28
C ARG A 13 7.98 7.32 -3.04
N PHE A 14 8.96 6.63 -2.48
CA PHE A 14 10.24 6.45 -3.15
C PHE A 14 10.13 5.57 -4.39
N SER A 15 9.41 4.45 -4.35
CA SER A 15 9.28 3.57 -5.52
C SER A 15 8.60 4.26 -6.72
N THR A 16 7.59 5.11 -6.48
CA THR A 16 6.90 5.83 -7.56
C THR A 16 7.64 7.08 -8.04
N LEU A 17 8.14 7.91 -7.12
CA LEU A 17 8.80 9.17 -7.50
C LEU A 17 10.15 8.96 -8.18
N TRP A 18 10.81 7.83 -7.90
CA TRP A 18 12.13 7.58 -8.44
C TRP A 18 12.16 7.61 -9.98
N ARG A 19 11.18 6.97 -10.61
CA ARG A 19 11.07 6.93 -12.07
C ARG A 19 10.84 8.32 -12.67
N ASP A 20 9.97 9.10 -12.05
CA ASP A 20 9.61 10.44 -12.52
C ASP A 20 10.78 11.41 -12.35
N ILE A 21 11.56 11.29 -11.26
CA ILE A 21 12.79 12.06 -11.04
C ILE A 21 13.80 11.78 -12.15
N TRP A 22 14.00 10.51 -12.53
CA TRP A 22 14.93 10.14 -13.60
C TRP A 22 14.54 10.71 -14.96
N GLN A 23 13.25 10.67 -15.30
CA GLN A 23 12.74 11.20 -16.56
C GLN A 23 12.86 12.72 -16.67
N VAL A 24 12.78 13.44 -15.55
CA VAL A 24 13.00 14.89 -15.52
C VAL A 24 14.49 15.22 -15.50
N ALA A 25 15.30 14.46 -14.77
CA ALA A 25 16.74 14.66 -14.68
C ALA A 25 17.45 14.45 -16.03
N SER A 26 16.96 13.55 -16.89
CA SER A 26 17.51 13.31 -18.24
C SER A 26 17.47 14.51 -19.17
N ASN A 27 16.65 15.52 -18.86
CA ASN A 27 16.51 16.74 -19.67
C ASN A 27 17.30 17.93 -19.11
N PHE A 28 18.07 17.75 -18.03
CA PHE A 28 18.84 18.82 -17.40
C PHE A 28 20.21 19.02 -18.06
N ARG A 29 20.64 20.29 -18.13
CA ARG A 29 21.97 20.69 -18.65
C ARG A 29 23.15 20.09 -17.89
N HIS A 30 22.92 19.61 -16.66
CA HIS A 30 23.86 18.91 -15.78
C HIS A 30 23.44 17.46 -15.54
N TYR A 31 22.82 16.81 -16.52
CA TYR A 31 22.34 15.42 -16.42
C TYR A 31 23.39 14.47 -15.86
N GLU A 32 24.66 14.63 -16.23
CA GLU A 32 25.72 13.74 -15.74
C GLU A 32 26.03 13.88 -14.25
N ASP A 33 25.90 15.08 -13.68
CA ASP A 33 26.09 15.28 -12.24
C ASP A 33 24.87 14.75 -11.46
N LEU A 34 23.66 14.95 -12.00
CA LEU A 34 22.43 14.37 -11.47
C LEU A 34 22.42 12.84 -11.58
N ARG A 35 22.89 12.28 -12.70
CA ARG A 35 23.00 10.84 -12.94
C ARG A 35 23.96 10.21 -11.94
N LYS A 36 25.14 10.79 -11.74
CA LYS A 36 26.10 10.30 -10.73
C LYS A 36 25.54 10.37 -9.31
N ALA A 37 24.86 11.46 -8.95
CA ALA A 37 24.21 11.57 -7.65
C ALA A 37 23.08 10.54 -7.50
N ALA A 38 22.28 10.33 -8.54
CA ALA A 38 21.18 9.37 -8.53
C ALA A 38 21.68 7.92 -8.52
N GLU A 39 22.72 7.58 -9.27
CA GLU A 39 23.40 6.27 -9.21
C GLU A 39 23.99 5.99 -7.82
N SER A 40 24.53 7.02 -7.15
CA SER A 40 25.08 6.87 -5.80
C SER A 40 24.03 6.52 -4.74
N ILE A 41 22.76 6.86 -4.98
CA ILE A 41 21.66 6.56 -4.06
C ILE A 41 20.72 5.45 -4.57
N ALA A 42 20.80 5.07 -5.84
CA ALA A 42 19.90 4.10 -6.48
C ALA A 42 19.84 2.76 -5.75
N ALA A 43 20.98 2.29 -5.22
CA ALA A 43 21.07 1.04 -4.47
C ALA A 43 20.28 1.07 -3.14
N TYR A 44 19.93 2.25 -2.63
CA TYR A 44 19.16 2.43 -1.39
C TYR A 44 17.69 2.74 -1.65
N ILE A 45 17.28 2.87 -2.91
CA ILE A 45 15.88 3.12 -3.26
C ILE A 45 15.12 1.79 -3.24
N PRO A 46 14.03 1.68 -2.47
CA PRO A 46 13.20 0.48 -2.43
C PRO A 46 12.72 0.09 -3.84
N GLN A 47 12.80 -1.20 -4.14
CA GLN A 47 12.35 -1.78 -5.38
C GLN A 47 10.91 -2.31 -5.25
N ASP A 48 10.33 -2.78 -6.36
CA ASP A 48 8.97 -3.34 -6.38
C ASP A 48 8.81 -4.52 -5.41
N GLU A 49 9.87 -5.31 -5.19
CA GLU A 49 9.86 -6.42 -4.24
C GLU A 49 9.75 -5.92 -2.79
N ASP A 50 10.45 -4.84 -2.44
CA ASP A 50 10.33 -4.21 -1.12
C ASP A 50 8.92 -3.67 -0.89
N TYR A 51 8.28 -3.14 -1.93
CA TYR A 51 6.89 -2.69 -1.87
C TYR A 51 5.92 -3.86 -1.62
N LYS A 52 6.06 -4.98 -2.33
CA LYS A 52 5.26 -6.20 -2.09
C LYS A 52 5.49 -6.76 -0.69
N GLY A 53 6.75 -6.82 -0.25
CA GLY A 53 7.11 -7.23 1.11
C GLY A 53 6.48 -6.33 2.17
N ALA A 54 6.46 -5.01 1.95
CA ALA A 54 5.80 -4.06 2.83
C ALA A 54 4.29 -4.31 2.90
N LEU A 55 3.61 -4.51 1.77
CA LEU A 55 2.19 -4.84 1.74
C LEU A 55 1.90 -6.12 2.53
N ALA A 56 2.62 -7.21 2.25
CA ALA A 56 2.46 -8.48 2.96
C ALA A 56 2.72 -8.34 4.48
N SER A 57 3.71 -7.53 4.87
CA SER A 57 4.01 -7.28 6.28
C SER A 57 2.87 -6.56 7.00
N VAL A 58 2.20 -5.60 6.35
CA VAL A 58 1.03 -4.90 6.91
C VAL A 58 -0.12 -5.88 7.13
N ILE A 59 -0.41 -6.74 6.16
CA ILE A 59 -1.45 -7.78 6.29
C ILE A 59 -1.12 -8.73 7.45
N ARG A 60 0.13 -9.17 7.55
CA ARG A 60 0.57 -10.04 8.64
C ARG A 60 0.42 -9.38 10.01
N LEU A 61 0.81 -8.12 10.16
CA LEU A 61 0.64 -7.37 11.41
C LEU A 61 -0.83 -7.16 11.75
N GLN A 62 -1.65 -6.88 10.76
CA GLN A 62 -3.10 -6.76 10.95
C GLN A 62 -3.70 -8.06 11.50
N ASN A 63 -3.33 -9.20 10.93
CA ASN A 63 -3.81 -10.50 11.39
C ASN A 63 -3.34 -10.80 12.82
N ILE A 64 -2.04 -10.63 13.10
CA ILE A 64 -1.45 -10.95 14.42
C ILE A 64 -2.00 -10.06 15.54
N TYR A 65 -2.15 -8.76 15.29
CA TYR A 65 -2.56 -7.79 16.31
C TYR A 65 -4.03 -7.40 16.24
N LEU A 66 -4.82 -8.07 15.38
CA LEU A 66 -6.24 -7.81 15.17
C LEU A 66 -6.52 -6.32 14.91
N LEU A 67 -5.67 -5.69 14.10
CA LEU A 67 -5.74 -4.26 13.82
C LEU A 67 -6.99 -3.96 12.99
N GLN A 68 -7.71 -2.91 13.34
CA GLN A 68 -8.92 -2.55 12.62
C GLN A 68 -8.58 -1.84 11.31
N THR A 69 -9.08 -2.35 10.17
CA THR A 69 -8.86 -1.75 8.84
C THR A 69 -9.23 -0.25 8.83
N LYS A 70 -10.34 0.14 9.48
CA LYS A 70 -10.78 1.55 9.59
C LYS A 70 -9.79 2.48 10.32
N ASP A 71 -8.99 1.95 11.24
CA ASP A 71 -7.99 2.72 11.98
C ASP A 71 -6.72 2.83 11.12
N LEU A 72 -6.32 1.73 10.49
CA LEU A 72 -5.18 1.68 9.58
C LEU A 72 -5.35 2.62 8.38
N THR A 73 -6.55 2.71 7.79
CA THR A 73 -6.84 3.65 6.69
C THR A 73 -6.66 5.10 7.08
N ARG A 74 -6.84 5.43 8.36
CA ARG A 74 -6.63 6.77 8.93
C ARG A 74 -5.19 7.00 9.42
N GLY A 75 -4.30 6.03 9.21
CA GLY A 75 -2.92 6.08 9.69
C GLY A 75 -2.78 5.86 11.20
N LEU A 76 -3.82 5.34 11.86
CA LEU A 76 -3.83 5.06 13.29
C LEU A 76 -3.48 3.59 13.53
N VAL A 77 -2.48 3.36 14.39
CA VAL A 77 -2.05 2.01 14.78
C VAL A 77 -2.10 1.92 16.29
N LYS A 78 -2.91 0.98 16.80
CA LYS A 78 -3.04 0.68 18.22
C LYS A 78 -2.63 -0.76 18.45
N THR A 79 -1.70 -0.99 19.37
CA THR A 79 -1.27 -2.35 19.76
C THR A 79 -1.35 -2.45 21.28
N GLY A 80 -2.30 -3.22 21.79
CA GLY A 80 -2.64 -3.22 23.22
C GLY A 80 -3.12 -1.84 23.68
N LEU A 81 -2.50 -1.28 24.72
CA LEU A 81 -2.80 0.07 25.23
C LEU A 81 -2.00 1.18 24.51
N ALA A 82 -1.02 0.83 23.68
CA ALA A 82 -0.15 1.80 23.03
C ALA A 82 -0.76 2.33 21.72
N LEU A 83 -0.85 3.66 21.60
CA LEU A 83 -1.15 4.34 20.35
C LEU A 83 0.17 4.83 19.74
N HIS A 84 0.47 4.36 18.54
CA HIS A 84 1.64 4.82 17.79
C HIS A 84 1.38 6.20 17.18
N ALA A 85 2.47 6.95 16.91
CA ALA A 85 2.37 8.26 16.28
C ALA A 85 1.52 8.18 14.99
N PRO A 86 0.50 9.04 14.81
CA PRO A 86 -0.36 9.01 13.64
C PRO A 86 0.45 9.19 12.35
N SER A 87 0.02 8.50 11.30
CA SER A 87 0.56 8.64 9.95
C SER A 87 -0.46 9.35 9.04
N ALA A 88 -0.02 9.80 7.87
CA ALA A 88 -0.92 10.21 6.81
C ALA A 88 -1.94 9.08 6.48
N PRO A 89 -3.20 9.41 6.15
CA PRO A 89 -4.20 8.43 5.72
C PRO A 89 -3.74 7.66 4.48
N LEU A 90 -4.22 6.42 4.33
CA LEU A 90 -4.00 5.63 3.12
C LEU A 90 -4.87 6.17 2.00
N SER A 91 -4.36 6.16 0.77
CA SER A 91 -5.18 6.48 -0.42
C SER A 91 -6.02 5.27 -0.84
N GLN A 92 -7.09 5.52 -1.61
CA GLN A 92 -7.90 4.48 -2.23
C GLN A 92 -7.05 3.41 -2.95
N ARG A 93 -6.02 3.85 -3.69
CA ARG A 93 -5.11 2.95 -4.41
C ARG A 93 -4.30 2.07 -3.46
N SER A 94 -3.77 2.64 -2.37
CA SER A 94 -3.02 1.86 -1.37
C SER A 94 -3.91 0.81 -0.69
N CYS A 95 -5.17 1.15 -0.39
CA CYS A 95 -6.13 0.19 0.17
C CYS A 95 -6.39 -0.99 -0.78
N PHE A 96 -6.45 -0.74 -2.09
CA PHE A 96 -6.60 -1.79 -3.08
C PHE A 96 -5.36 -2.65 -3.25
N ASP A 97 -4.18 -2.05 -3.28
CA ASP A 97 -2.93 -2.80 -3.36
C ASP A 97 -2.80 -3.73 -2.12
N LEU A 98 -3.22 -3.28 -0.93
CA LEU A 98 -3.33 -4.10 0.28
C LEU A 98 -4.37 -5.22 0.14
N ALA A 99 -5.52 -4.96 -0.48
CA ALA A 99 -6.52 -5.98 -0.75
C ALA A 99 -5.96 -7.07 -1.67
N GLN A 100 -5.25 -6.70 -2.74
CA GLN A 100 -4.60 -7.65 -3.64
C GLN A 100 -3.51 -8.46 -2.94
N ALA A 101 -2.70 -7.82 -2.10
CA ALA A 101 -1.70 -8.51 -1.30
C ALA A 101 -2.34 -9.52 -0.32
N ALA A 102 -3.46 -9.16 0.32
CA ALA A 102 -4.21 -10.05 1.19
C ALA A 102 -4.74 -11.28 0.45
N VAL A 103 -5.24 -11.13 -0.79
CA VAL A 103 -5.60 -12.27 -1.65
C VAL A 103 -4.40 -13.16 -1.93
N GLN A 104 -3.25 -12.57 -2.27
CA GLN A 104 -2.03 -13.32 -2.60
C GLN A 104 -1.50 -14.13 -1.42
N VAL A 105 -1.64 -13.64 -0.19
CA VAL A 105 -1.22 -14.36 1.02
C VAL A 105 -2.31 -15.27 1.61
N GLY A 106 -3.49 -15.37 0.97
CA GLY A 106 -4.58 -16.28 1.36
C GLY A 106 -5.50 -15.75 2.47
N GLU A 107 -5.43 -14.47 2.80
CA GLU A 107 -6.21 -13.85 3.88
C GLU A 107 -7.51 -13.22 3.34
N SER A 108 -8.45 -14.05 2.88
CA SER A 108 -9.66 -13.61 2.16
C SER A 108 -10.57 -12.66 2.96
N ASN A 109 -10.65 -12.83 4.29
CA ASN A 109 -11.45 -11.93 5.14
C ASN A 109 -10.83 -10.52 5.21
N ILE A 110 -9.51 -10.47 5.40
CA ILE A 110 -8.75 -9.21 5.40
C ILE A 110 -8.81 -8.55 4.02
N ALA A 111 -8.72 -9.35 2.94
CA ALA A 111 -8.86 -8.84 1.58
C ALA A 111 -10.20 -8.13 1.36
N LYS A 112 -11.31 -8.71 1.84
CA LYS A 112 -12.63 -8.11 1.75
C LYS A 112 -12.68 -6.76 2.48
N GLU A 113 -12.18 -6.70 3.71
CA GLU A 113 -12.13 -5.45 4.47
C GLU A 113 -11.36 -4.34 3.73
N TRP A 114 -10.22 -4.69 3.10
CA TRP A 114 -9.42 -3.72 2.35
C TRP A 114 -10.06 -3.28 1.04
N TYR A 115 -10.77 -4.18 0.33
CA TYR A 115 -11.54 -3.78 -0.85
C TYR A 115 -12.70 -2.85 -0.49
N GLU A 116 -13.42 -3.14 0.60
CA GLU A 116 -14.47 -2.26 1.12
C GLU A 116 -13.88 -0.92 1.59
N ALA A 117 -12.73 -0.95 2.25
CA ALA A 117 -12.00 0.26 2.61
C ALA A 117 -11.59 1.06 1.37
N ALA A 118 -11.06 0.43 0.32
CA ALA A 118 -10.73 1.12 -0.92
C ALA A 118 -11.98 1.74 -1.56
N ARG A 119 -13.11 1.04 -1.53
CA ARG A 119 -14.39 1.56 -2.02
C ARG A 119 -14.86 2.80 -1.24
N ASN A 120 -14.69 2.79 0.08
CA ASN A 120 -15.23 3.81 0.97
C ASN A 120 -14.26 4.99 1.21
N ASN A 121 -12.97 4.80 0.95
CA ASN A 121 -11.92 5.78 1.23
C ASN A 121 -11.74 6.73 0.03
N SER A 122 -12.69 7.65 -0.13
CA SER A 122 -12.72 8.62 -1.23
C SER A 122 -12.16 9.97 -0.78
N ILE A 123 -10.87 10.19 -1.05
CA ILE A 123 -10.34 11.56 -1.12
C ILE A 123 -10.95 12.30 -2.34
N GLU A 124 -11.53 11.59 -3.34
CA GLU A 124 -12.61 12.02 -4.31
C GLU A 124 -13.29 10.78 -5.00
N PRO A 125 -14.33 10.90 -5.87
CA PRO A 125 -15.78 11.07 -5.62
C PRO A 125 -16.64 9.78 -5.75
N SER A 126 -17.95 9.95 -5.55
CA SER A 126 -19.07 9.01 -5.19
C SER A 126 -19.25 7.64 -5.88
N VAL A 127 -18.40 7.23 -6.84
CA VAL A 127 -18.54 5.95 -7.53
C VAL A 127 -17.23 5.18 -7.48
N ALA A 128 -17.28 3.95 -6.95
CA ALA A 128 -16.14 3.06 -6.89
C ALA A 128 -15.57 2.79 -8.28
N PRO A 129 -14.26 3.00 -8.53
CA PRO A 129 -13.65 2.66 -9.80
C PRO A 129 -13.88 1.18 -10.17
N ALA A 130 -14.05 0.90 -11.47
CA ALA A 130 -14.36 -0.44 -11.98
C ALA A 130 -13.37 -1.53 -11.49
N TRP A 131 -12.10 -1.17 -11.32
CA TRP A 131 -11.07 -2.10 -10.83
C TRP A 131 -11.29 -2.53 -9.37
N ILE A 132 -11.93 -1.73 -8.51
CA ILE A 132 -12.32 -2.14 -7.14
C ILE A 132 -13.45 -3.16 -7.20
N LEU A 133 -14.48 -2.87 -7.99
CA LEU A 133 -15.65 -3.74 -8.13
C LEU A 133 -15.26 -5.10 -8.73
N TYR A 134 -14.37 -5.08 -9.73
CA TYR A 134 -13.83 -6.30 -10.33
C TYR A 134 -13.06 -7.14 -9.30
N GLY A 135 -12.21 -6.51 -8.48
CA GLY A 135 -11.47 -7.20 -7.42
C GLY A 135 -12.37 -7.86 -6.38
N LEU A 136 -13.43 -7.18 -5.94
CA LEU A 136 -14.44 -7.73 -5.03
C LEU A 136 -15.16 -8.95 -5.63
N ALA A 137 -15.63 -8.83 -6.88
CA ALA A 137 -16.34 -9.92 -7.55
C ALA A 137 -15.46 -11.17 -7.73
N GLN A 138 -14.18 -10.99 -8.06
CA GLN A 138 -13.22 -12.10 -8.16
C GLN A 138 -12.98 -12.79 -6.81
N LEU A 139 -12.90 -12.02 -5.73
CA LEU A 139 -12.75 -12.56 -4.38
C LEU A 139 -13.99 -13.37 -3.97
N GLU A 140 -15.19 -12.86 -4.22
CA GLU A 140 -16.44 -13.57 -3.88
C GLU A 140 -16.59 -14.87 -4.68
N ALA A 141 -16.22 -14.86 -5.97
CA ALA A 141 -16.22 -16.06 -6.81
C ALA A 141 -15.22 -17.12 -6.31
N SER A 142 -13.99 -16.72 -5.93
CA SER A 142 -12.98 -17.66 -5.45
C SER A 142 -13.31 -18.25 -4.09
N VAL A 143 -13.89 -17.45 -3.18
CA VAL A 143 -14.38 -17.91 -1.89
C VAL A 143 -15.52 -18.91 -2.07
N SER A 144 -16.46 -18.65 -2.98
CA SER A 144 -17.60 -19.54 -3.25
C SER A 144 -17.19 -20.89 -3.85
N MET A 145 -16.11 -20.93 -4.64
CA MET A 145 -15.55 -22.17 -5.18
C MET A 145 -14.84 -23.04 -4.12
N ASN A 146 -14.34 -22.45 -3.03
CA ASN A 146 -13.65 -23.19 -1.96
C ASN A 146 -14.61 -23.85 -0.94
N TYR A 147 -15.92 -23.57 -1.02
CA TYR A 147 -16.96 -24.13 -0.14
C TYR A 147 -17.85 -25.19 -0.82
N ASN A 148 -17.54 -25.58 -2.05
CA ASN A 148 -18.19 -26.69 -2.79
C ASN A 148 -17.21 -27.85 -2.98
#